data_AF-A0A9W8HT53-F1
#
_entry.id   AF-A0A9W8HT53-F1
#
_cell.length_a   1.000
_cell.length_b   1.000
_cell.length_c   1.000
_cell.angle_alpha   90.00
_cell.angle_beta   90.00
_cell.angle_gamma   90.00
#
_symmetry.space_group_name_H-M   'P 1'
#
loop_
_entity.id
_entity.type
_entity.pdbx_description
1 polymer ?
#
loop_
_entity_poly.entity_id
_entity_poly.type
_entity_poly.pdbx_seq_one_letter_code
_entity_poly.pdbx_strand_id
1 'polypeptide(L)'
;MVSIHSQPPVVVPGPRFSPEFKELFGYLNHQLTPVVSVEDILRFAGSRVLAELDATRREADLVVDNLRLEMANGRLVRILCKINFIAERSDGLMDPEWSETGDRYLIKLFRDYVFHTVDSNGKPVADMAHVIGNLNRLDAGSHDKVMLMSRDEKSCLVVSYAEIKRCIEDAYQELRSSTRNWN
;
A
#
# COMPACT_ATOMS: atom_id res chain seq x y z
N MET A 1 68.91 12.82 -36.10
CA MET A 1 68.31 12.94 -34.74
C MET A 1 66.93 12.32 -34.81
N VAL A 2 66.76 11.13 -34.25
CA VAL A 2 65.49 10.38 -34.29
C VAL A 2 64.61 10.94 -33.17
N SER A 3 63.49 11.58 -33.51
CA SER A 3 62.49 12.02 -32.53
C SER A 3 61.77 10.79 -31.99
N ILE A 4 62.02 10.48 -30.73
CA ILE A 4 61.31 9.46 -29.97
C ILE A 4 59.90 10.02 -29.72
N HIS A 5 58.92 9.63 -30.52
CA HIS A 5 57.51 9.79 -30.16
C HIS A 5 57.25 8.90 -28.94
N SER A 6 57.33 9.47 -27.75
CA SER A 6 56.91 8.82 -26.52
C SER A 6 55.43 8.50 -26.64
N GLN A 7 55.10 7.21 -26.82
CA GLN A 7 53.72 6.75 -26.76
C GLN A 7 53.12 7.21 -25.42
N PRO A 8 51.84 7.67 -25.42
CA PRO A 8 51.18 8.04 -24.18
C PRO A 8 51.22 6.87 -23.20
N PRO A 9 51.32 7.13 -21.88
CA PRO A 9 51.42 6.08 -20.88
C PRO A 9 50.20 5.15 -20.97
N VAL A 10 50.47 3.85 -20.90
CA VAL A 10 49.42 2.82 -20.90
C VAL A 10 48.58 3.01 -19.64
N VAL A 11 47.34 3.47 -19.82
CA VAL A 11 46.37 3.54 -18.72
C VAL A 11 45.93 2.11 -18.41
N VAL A 12 46.05 1.70 -17.15
CA VAL A 12 45.65 0.36 -16.67
C VAL A 12 44.82 0.52 -15.40
N PRO A 13 43.70 -0.19 -15.24
CA PRO A 13 42.92 -0.12 -14.02
C PRO A 13 43.71 -0.66 -12.82
N GLY A 14 43.61 0.04 -11.68
CA GLY A 14 44.32 -0.33 -10.46
C GLY A 14 43.94 -1.70 -9.89
N PRO A 15 44.65 -2.16 -8.85
CA PRO A 15 44.49 -3.51 -8.29
C PRO A 15 43.08 -3.78 -7.73
N ARG A 16 42.35 -2.73 -7.32
CA ARG A 16 41.00 -2.81 -6.75
C ARG A 16 39.90 -3.25 -7.74
N PHE A 17 40.17 -3.22 -9.04
CA PHE A 17 39.20 -3.65 -10.04
C PHE A 17 39.26 -5.16 -10.29
N SER A 18 38.10 -5.75 -10.57
CA SER A 18 38.00 -7.17 -10.88
C SER A 18 38.76 -7.51 -12.17
N PRO A 19 39.25 -8.75 -12.32
CA PRO A 19 39.92 -9.20 -13.54
C PRO A 19 39.06 -8.98 -14.79
N GLU A 20 37.76 -9.25 -14.70
CA GLU A 20 36.80 -9.13 -15.82
C GLU A 20 36.65 -7.67 -16.25
N PHE A 21 36.67 -6.73 -15.29
CA PHE A 21 36.65 -5.30 -15.61
C PHE A 21 37.94 -4.86 -16.30
N LYS A 22 39.10 -5.37 -15.86
CA LYS A 22 40.39 -5.05 -16.49
C LYS A 22 40.45 -5.57 -17.93
N GLU A 23 39.90 -6.75 -18.16
CA GLU A 23 39.79 -7.35 -19.50
C GLU A 23 38.87 -6.53 -20.41
N LEU A 24 37.67 -6.18 -19.93
CA LEU A 24 36.76 -5.28 -20.65
C LEU A 24 37.40 -3.91 -20.93
N PHE A 25 38.14 -3.35 -19.97
CA PHE A 25 38.86 -2.09 -20.17
C PHE A 25 39.92 -2.20 -21.26
N GLY A 26 40.71 -3.29 -21.27
CA GLY A 26 41.69 -3.55 -22.33
C GLY A 26 41.03 -3.72 -23.70
N TYR A 27 39.87 -4.39 -23.75
CA TYR A 27 39.07 -4.55 -24.96
C TYR A 27 38.59 -3.19 -25.50
N LEU A 28 37.99 -2.36 -24.64
CA LEU A 28 37.47 -1.04 -24.99
C LEU A 28 38.57 -0.04 -25.40
N ASN A 29 39.78 -0.18 -24.83
CA ASN A 29 40.91 0.71 -25.11
C ASN A 29 41.77 0.24 -26.30
N HIS A 30 41.24 -0.64 -27.15
CA HIS A 30 41.92 -1.23 -28.30
C HIS A 30 43.24 -1.96 -28.00
N GLN A 31 43.49 -2.31 -26.73
CA GLN A 31 44.69 -3.03 -26.33
C GLN A 31 44.60 -4.52 -26.69
N LEU A 32 43.39 -5.06 -26.79
CA LEU A 32 43.13 -6.46 -27.16
C LEU A 32 42.72 -6.63 -28.63
N THR A 33 42.08 -5.63 -29.24
CA THR A 33 41.59 -5.67 -30.62
C THR A 33 41.43 -4.27 -31.22
N PRO A 34 41.70 -4.06 -32.52
CA PRO A 34 41.45 -2.77 -33.18
C PRO A 34 39.96 -2.46 -33.37
N VAL A 35 39.08 -3.47 -33.32
CA VAL A 35 37.63 -3.32 -33.53
C VAL A 35 36.88 -3.70 -32.27
N VAL A 36 35.98 -2.82 -31.83
CA VAL A 36 35.12 -2.99 -30.65
C VAL A 36 33.69 -3.26 -31.12
N SER A 37 33.08 -4.32 -30.61
CA SER A 37 31.69 -4.71 -30.88
C SER A 37 30.85 -4.71 -29.61
N VAL A 38 29.59 -4.29 -29.74
CA VAL A 38 28.61 -4.36 -28.64
C VAL A 38 28.35 -5.82 -28.22
N GLU A 39 28.38 -6.76 -29.16
CA GLU A 39 28.14 -8.17 -28.85
C GLU A 39 29.21 -8.74 -27.91
N ASP A 40 30.48 -8.40 -28.14
CA ASP A 40 31.58 -8.83 -27.29
C ASP A 40 31.52 -8.17 -25.92
N ILE A 41 31.14 -6.88 -25.85
CA ILE A 41 30.90 -6.18 -24.57
C ILE A 41 29.82 -6.90 -23.77
N LEU A 42 28.73 -7.32 -24.41
CA LEU A 42 27.66 -8.09 -23.77
C LEU A 42 28.13 -9.47 -23.30
N ARG A 43 29.05 -10.12 -24.02
CA ARG A 43 29.67 -11.38 -23.57
C ARG A 43 30.55 -11.15 -22.33
N PHE A 44 31.40 -10.12 -22.33
CA PHE A 44 32.21 -9.76 -21.16
C PHE A 44 31.36 -9.37 -19.94
N ALA A 45 30.24 -8.70 -20.16
CA ALA A 45 29.35 -8.25 -19.10
C ALA A 45 28.25 -9.27 -18.76
N GLY A 46 28.17 -10.43 -19.42
CA GLY A 46 26.97 -11.29 -19.41
C GLY A 46 26.49 -11.69 -18.00
N SER A 47 27.41 -12.11 -17.12
CA SER A 47 27.07 -12.45 -15.73
C SER A 47 26.59 -11.25 -14.91
N ARG A 48 27.16 -10.05 -15.16
CA ARG A 48 26.74 -8.81 -14.52
C ARG A 48 25.38 -8.34 -15.05
N VAL A 49 25.13 -8.47 -16.36
CA VAL A 49 23.82 -8.17 -16.96
C VAL A 49 22.73 -9.04 -16.34
N LEU A 50 23.00 -10.32 -16.10
CA LEU A 50 22.06 -11.21 -15.40
C LEU A 50 21.83 -10.77 -13.94
N ALA A 51 22.88 -10.36 -13.23
CA ALA A 51 22.76 -9.84 -11.88
C ALA A 51 21.96 -8.53 -11.81
N GLU A 52 22.18 -7.60 -12.75
CA GLU A 52 21.42 -6.35 -12.85
C GLU A 52 19.96 -6.61 -13.23
N LEU A 53 19.70 -7.59 -14.11
CA LEU A 53 18.35 -8.02 -14.45
C LEU A 53 17.60 -8.58 -13.23
N ASP A 54 18.26 -9.42 -12.43
CA ASP A 54 17.72 -9.94 -11.18
C ASP A 54 17.46 -8.82 -10.15
N ALA A 55 18.41 -7.89 -10.00
CA ALA A 55 18.25 -6.72 -9.12
C ALA A 55 17.05 -5.85 -9.54
N THR A 56 16.91 -5.58 -10.84
CA THR A 56 15.78 -4.82 -11.40
C THR A 56 14.45 -5.54 -11.16
N ARG A 57 14.41 -6.87 -11.28
CA ARG A 57 13.19 -7.66 -10.99
C ARG A 57 12.83 -7.61 -9.52
N ARG A 58 13.80 -7.74 -8.62
CA ARG A 58 13.56 -7.60 -7.18
C ARG A 58 13.03 -6.21 -6.82
N GLU A 59 13.56 -5.16 -7.43
CA GLU A 59 13.03 -3.80 -7.26
C GLU A 59 11.59 -3.68 -7.77
N ALA A 60 11.30 -4.25 -8.94
CA ALA A 60 9.93 -4.28 -9.48
C ALA A 60 8.95 -4.99 -8.54
N ASP A 61 9.34 -6.13 -7.97
CA ASP A 61 8.52 -6.87 -7.00
C ASP A 61 8.23 -6.02 -5.75
N LEU A 62 9.24 -5.32 -5.22
CA LEU A 62 9.08 -4.41 -4.08
C LEU A 62 8.10 -3.26 -4.39
N VAL A 63 8.20 -2.67 -5.58
CA VAL A 63 7.29 -1.59 -6.01
C VAL A 63 5.85 -2.12 -6.14
N VAL A 64 5.68 -3.31 -6.72
CA VAL A 64 4.36 -3.95 -6.85
C VAL A 64 3.76 -4.24 -5.47
N ASP A 65 4.54 -4.73 -4.51
CA ASP A 65 4.06 -5.01 -3.17
C ASP A 65 3.67 -3.73 -2.41
N ASN A 66 4.47 -2.67 -2.50
CA ASN A 66 4.11 -1.37 -1.93
C ASN A 66 2.84 -0.80 -2.56
N LEU A 67 2.68 -0.91 -3.88
CA LEU A 67 1.48 -0.46 -4.58
C LEU A 67 0.23 -1.24 -4.13
N ARG A 68 0.36 -2.55 -3.88
CA ARG A 68 -0.74 -3.38 -3.36
C ARG A 68 -1.20 -2.91 -1.99
N LEU A 69 -0.25 -2.57 -1.10
CA LEU A 69 -0.54 -2.05 0.23
C LEU A 69 -1.23 -0.67 0.15
N GLU A 70 -0.73 0.24 -0.68
CA GLU A 70 -1.34 1.56 -0.89
C GLU A 70 -2.74 1.48 -1.52
N MET A 71 -2.95 0.55 -2.45
CA MET A 71 -4.28 0.30 -2.99
C MET A 71 -5.24 -0.18 -1.91
N ALA A 72 -4.80 -1.05 -0.98
CA ALA A 72 -5.59 -1.48 0.16
C ALA A 72 -5.93 -0.30 1.09
N ASN A 73 -4.95 0.53 1.44
CA ASN A 73 -5.15 1.75 2.21
C ASN A 73 -6.21 2.66 1.56
N GLY A 74 -6.15 2.83 0.24
CA GLY A 74 -7.15 3.61 -0.51
C GLY A 74 -8.58 3.06 -0.38
N ARG A 75 -8.76 1.73 -0.30
CA ARG A 75 -10.10 1.13 -0.05
C ARG A 75 -10.57 1.41 1.38
N LEU A 76 -9.69 1.23 2.36
CA LEU A 76 -10.01 1.47 3.77
C LEU A 76 -10.36 2.94 4.02
N VAL A 77 -9.62 3.88 3.43
CA VAL A 77 -9.91 5.33 3.52
C VAL A 77 -11.31 5.64 2.99
N ARG A 78 -11.72 5.05 1.85
CA ARG A 78 -13.08 5.27 1.32
C ARG A 78 -14.16 4.75 2.27
N ILE A 79 -13.95 3.60 2.89
CA ILE A 79 -14.87 3.05 3.90
C ILE A 79 -14.94 3.96 5.13
N LEU A 80 -13.79 4.40 5.64
CA LEU A 80 -13.70 5.34 6.75
C LEU A 80 -14.47 6.63 6.44
N CYS A 81 -14.30 7.21 5.25
CA CYS A 81 -15.05 8.39 4.84
C CYS A 81 -16.56 8.14 4.83
N LYS A 82 -17.03 7.01 4.28
CA LYS A 82 -18.46 6.66 4.28
C LYS A 82 -19.01 6.56 5.70
N ILE A 83 -18.32 5.84 6.59
CA ILE A 83 -18.72 5.72 7.99
C ILE A 83 -18.81 7.11 8.63
N ASN A 84 -17.84 8.00 8.40
CA ASN A 84 -17.84 9.36 8.96
C ASN A 84 -18.88 10.30 8.35
N PHE A 85 -19.28 10.11 7.08
CA PHE A 85 -20.38 10.88 6.50
C PHE A 85 -21.74 10.49 7.08
N ILE A 86 -21.89 9.24 7.51
CA ILE A 86 -23.14 8.69 8.07
C ILE A 86 -23.21 8.91 9.58
N ALA A 87 -22.12 8.61 10.31
CA ALA A 87 -22.07 8.62 11.76
C ALA A 87 -22.18 10.05 12.31
N GLU A 88 -22.92 10.20 13.41
CA GLU A 88 -23.06 11.45 14.18
C GLU A 88 -23.54 12.67 13.37
N ARG A 89 -24.17 12.43 12.22
CA ARG A 89 -24.76 13.49 11.39
C ARG A 89 -26.06 14.00 12.03
N SER A 90 -25.98 15.14 12.70
CA SER A 90 -27.12 15.89 13.21
C SER A 90 -27.60 16.89 12.15
N ASP A 91 -28.28 16.44 11.10
CA ASP A 91 -28.89 17.38 10.16
C ASP A 91 -30.10 17.99 10.85
N GLY A 92 -30.05 19.25 11.30
CA GLY A 92 -31.17 19.96 11.96
C GLY A 92 -32.47 20.11 11.15
N LEU A 93 -32.57 19.43 10.00
CA LEU A 93 -33.74 19.29 9.13
C LEU A 93 -34.27 17.83 9.08
N MET A 94 -33.46 16.85 9.47
CA MET A 94 -33.84 15.45 9.62
C MET A 94 -33.98 15.11 11.11
N ASP A 95 -34.85 14.16 11.40
CA ASP A 95 -35.17 13.66 12.73
C ASP A 95 -33.93 13.60 13.65
N PRO A 96 -33.96 14.18 14.87
CA PRO A 96 -32.85 14.08 15.83
C PRO A 96 -32.39 12.64 16.11
N GLU A 97 -33.23 11.65 15.80
CA GLU A 97 -32.95 10.21 15.91
C GLU A 97 -32.43 9.57 14.61
N TRP A 98 -32.09 10.35 13.58
CA TRP A 98 -31.59 9.85 12.30
C TRP A 98 -30.42 8.87 12.50
N SER A 99 -29.47 9.18 13.37
CA SER A 99 -28.34 8.29 13.67
C SER A 99 -28.65 7.14 14.64
N GLU A 100 -29.82 7.14 15.28
CA GLU A 100 -30.17 6.22 16.37
C GLU A 100 -31.15 5.10 15.96
N THR A 101 -31.55 5.03 14.68
CA THR A 101 -32.52 4.03 14.21
C THR A 101 -31.99 3.11 13.10
N GLY A 102 -32.40 1.84 13.15
CA GLY A 102 -32.16 0.83 12.12
C GLY A 102 -30.68 0.63 11.73
N ASP A 103 -30.42 0.64 10.43
CA ASP A 103 -29.10 0.42 9.83
C ASP A 103 -28.04 1.44 10.29
N ARG A 104 -28.45 2.68 10.60
CA ARG A 104 -27.53 3.74 11.05
C ARG A 104 -27.02 3.50 12.47
N TYR A 105 -27.89 2.98 13.33
CA TYR A 105 -27.52 2.56 14.68
C TYR A 105 -26.51 1.41 14.64
N LEU A 106 -26.71 0.44 13.74
CA LEU A 106 -25.76 -0.66 13.52
C LEU A 106 -24.36 -0.14 13.13
N ILE A 107 -24.29 0.84 12.21
CA ILE A 107 -23.04 1.46 11.77
C ILE A 107 -22.35 2.19 12.93
N LYS A 108 -23.12 2.88 13.78
CA LYS A 108 -22.60 3.55 14.99
C LYS A 108 -21.99 2.55 15.97
N LEU A 109 -22.66 1.43 16.25
CA LEU A 109 -22.12 0.38 17.11
C LEU A 109 -20.86 -0.25 16.53
N PHE A 110 -20.80 -0.45 15.21
CA PHE A 110 -19.59 -0.95 14.55
C PHE A 110 -18.43 0.05 14.67
N ARG A 111 -18.69 1.35 14.51
CA ARG A 111 -17.68 2.39 14.72
C ARG A 111 -17.15 2.35 16.16
N ASP A 112 -18.02 2.27 17.16
CA ASP A 112 -17.61 2.18 18.56
C ASP A 112 -16.78 0.91 18.81
N TYR A 113 -17.19 -0.24 18.27
CA TYR A 113 -16.44 -1.49 18.38
C TYR A 113 -15.02 -1.42 17.78
N VAL A 114 -14.85 -0.71 16.65
CA VAL A 114 -13.57 -0.60 15.95
C VAL A 114 -12.66 0.46 16.57
N PHE A 115 -13.19 1.62 16.97
CA PHE A 115 -12.39 2.79 17.34
C PHE A 115 -12.43 3.15 18.82
N HIS A 116 -13.36 2.62 19.60
CA HIS A 116 -13.53 2.90 21.03
C HIS A 116 -13.30 1.64 21.89
N THR A 117 -12.33 0.81 21.50
CA THR A 117 -11.92 -0.35 22.28
C THR A 117 -11.29 0.08 23.61
N VAL A 118 -11.58 -0.66 24.68
CA VAL A 118 -11.00 -0.48 26.01
C VAL A 118 -10.35 -1.78 26.49
N ASP A 119 -9.36 -1.69 27.37
CA ASP A 119 -8.75 -2.85 28.02
C ASP A 119 -9.60 -3.37 29.19
N SER A 120 -9.11 -4.41 29.89
CA SER A 120 -9.77 -4.98 31.07
C SER A 120 -9.97 -4.00 32.23
N ASN A 121 -9.25 -2.87 32.24
CA ASN A 121 -9.35 -1.82 33.25
C ASN A 121 -10.19 -0.63 32.76
N GLY A 122 -10.81 -0.73 31.58
CA GLY A 122 -11.58 0.35 30.96
C GLY A 122 -10.72 1.47 30.34
N LYS A 123 -9.42 1.26 30.17
CA LYS A 123 -8.53 2.25 29.56
C LYS A 123 -8.64 2.18 28.03
N PRO A 124 -8.72 3.32 27.30
CA PRO A 124 -8.80 3.31 25.84
C PRO A 124 -7.57 2.66 25.20
N VAL A 125 -7.81 1.82 24.19
CA VAL A 125 -6.80 1.09 23.42
C VAL A 125 -6.82 1.57 21.97
N ALA A 126 -5.68 2.11 21.51
CA ALA A 126 -5.48 2.51 20.12
C ALA A 126 -4.67 1.43 19.39
N ASP A 127 -5.33 0.36 18.94
CA ASP A 127 -4.70 -0.75 18.22
C ASP A 127 -5.01 -0.70 16.72
N MET A 128 -4.00 -0.39 15.91
CA MET A 128 -4.12 -0.35 14.45
C MET A 128 -4.33 -1.73 13.82
N ALA A 129 -3.81 -2.81 14.42
CA ALA A 129 -4.02 -4.16 13.89
C ALA A 129 -5.49 -4.57 14.00
N HIS A 130 -6.13 -4.25 15.12
CA HIS A 130 -7.58 -4.39 15.30
C HIS A 130 -8.35 -3.58 14.26
N VAL A 131 -8.05 -2.28 14.11
CA VAL A 131 -8.74 -1.41 13.14
C VAL A 131 -8.60 -1.94 11.72
N ILE A 132 -7.38 -2.17 11.25
CA ILE A 132 -7.11 -2.65 9.89
C ILE A 132 -7.74 -4.03 9.65
N GLY A 133 -7.64 -4.94 10.61
CA GLY A 133 -8.22 -6.28 10.51
C GLY A 133 -9.76 -6.26 10.39
N ASN A 134 -10.42 -5.38 11.13
CA ASN A 134 -11.88 -5.21 11.03
C ASN A 134 -12.31 -4.54 9.74
N LEU A 135 -11.61 -3.48 9.31
CA LEU A 135 -11.96 -2.79 8.08
C LEU A 135 -11.67 -3.64 6.82
N ASN A 136 -10.63 -4.49 6.84
CA ASN A 136 -10.39 -5.45 5.76
C ASN A 136 -11.49 -6.51 5.66
N ARG A 137 -11.98 -7.03 6.79
CA ARG A 137 -13.12 -7.97 6.82
C ARG A 137 -14.41 -7.30 6.34
N LEU A 138 -14.63 -6.05 6.72
CA LEU A 138 -15.72 -5.22 6.23
C LEU A 138 -15.62 -4.98 4.72
N ASP A 139 -14.46 -4.58 4.22
CA ASP A 139 -14.21 -4.33 2.80
C ASP A 139 -14.41 -5.60 1.95
N ALA A 140 -13.94 -6.75 2.44
CA ALA A 140 -14.18 -8.04 1.81
C ALA A 140 -15.65 -8.46 1.85
N GLY A 141 -16.46 -7.91 2.77
CA GLY A 141 -17.83 -8.36 3.00
C GLY A 141 -17.87 -9.79 3.53
N SER A 142 -17.01 -10.11 4.49
CA SER A 142 -16.93 -11.47 5.06
C SER A 142 -18.23 -11.90 5.74
N HIS A 143 -18.51 -13.21 5.72
CA HIS A 143 -19.61 -13.82 6.49
C HIS A 143 -19.26 -14.04 7.97
N ASP A 144 -18.02 -13.74 8.38
CA ASP A 144 -17.63 -13.74 9.79
C ASP A 144 -18.56 -12.81 10.58
N LYS A 145 -18.96 -13.27 11.77
CA LYS A 145 -19.86 -12.50 12.64
C LYS A 145 -19.08 -11.80 13.74
N VAL A 146 -19.52 -10.61 14.06
CA VAL A 146 -19.04 -9.79 15.17
C VAL A 146 -20.19 -9.47 16.11
N MET A 147 -19.88 -9.41 17.40
CA MET A 147 -20.82 -8.98 18.43
C MET A 147 -20.62 -7.50 18.69
N LEU A 148 -21.68 -6.72 18.45
CA LEU A 148 -21.71 -5.28 18.67
C LEU A 148 -22.57 -4.98 19.89
N MET A 149 -22.05 -4.19 20.81
CA MET A 149 -22.70 -3.88 22.08
C MET A 149 -22.88 -2.37 22.24
N SER A 150 -24.04 -1.95 22.75
CA SER A 150 -24.27 -0.56 23.13
C SER A 150 -23.41 -0.16 24.32
N ARG A 151 -23.15 1.15 24.47
CA ARG A 151 -22.32 1.69 25.57
C ARG A 151 -22.88 1.42 26.96
N ASP A 152 -24.20 1.27 27.06
CA ASP A 152 -24.89 0.92 28.31
C ASP A 152 -25.00 -0.60 28.52
N GLU A 153 -24.42 -1.40 27.62
CA GLU A 153 -24.38 -2.87 27.64
C GLU A 153 -25.76 -3.55 27.57
N LYS A 154 -26.83 -2.79 27.27
CA LYS A 154 -28.20 -3.33 27.25
C LYS A 154 -28.59 -3.95 25.91
N SER A 155 -27.97 -3.51 24.83
CA SER A 155 -28.26 -3.98 23.47
C SER A 155 -27.05 -4.70 22.91
N CYS A 156 -27.28 -5.91 22.39
CA CYS A 156 -26.25 -6.74 21.76
C CYS A 156 -26.77 -7.24 20.42
N LEU A 157 -25.98 -7.03 19.36
CA LEU A 157 -26.30 -7.45 18.00
C LEU A 157 -25.17 -8.33 17.47
N VAL A 158 -25.52 -9.51 16.96
CA VAL A 158 -24.57 -10.39 16.27
C VAL A 158 -24.83 -10.30 14.79
N VAL A 159 -23.88 -9.74 14.05
CA VAL A 159 -24.04 -9.36 12.64
C VAL A 159 -22.79 -9.76 11.85
N SER A 160 -22.96 -10.10 10.57
CA SER A 160 -21.83 -10.36 9.67
C SER A 160 -21.24 -9.08 9.09
N TYR A 161 -19.96 -9.10 8.73
CA TYR A 161 -19.34 -7.97 8.02
C TYR A 161 -20.02 -7.68 6.68
N ALA A 162 -20.56 -8.70 6.00
CA ALA A 162 -21.36 -8.54 4.80
C ALA A 162 -22.62 -7.69 5.02
N GLU A 163 -23.36 -7.94 6.12
CA GLU A 163 -24.54 -7.16 6.49
C GLU A 163 -24.17 -5.73 6.85
N ILE A 164 -23.11 -5.52 7.65
CA ILE A 164 -22.63 -4.18 8.00
C ILE A 164 -22.24 -3.40 6.74
N LYS A 165 -21.53 -4.05 5.80
CA LYS A 165 -21.13 -3.43 4.53
C LYS A 165 -22.34 -2.97 3.72
N ARG A 166 -23.38 -3.80 3.64
CA ARG A 166 -24.64 -3.46 2.96
C ARG A 166 -25.29 -2.23 3.60
N CYS A 167 -25.45 -2.23 4.93
CA CYS A 167 -26.02 -1.09 5.65
C CYS A 167 -25.24 0.22 5.41
N ILE A 168 -23.90 0.17 5.40
CA ILE A 168 -23.06 1.34 5.07
C ILE A 168 -23.29 1.81 3.65
N GLU A 169 -23.36 0.91 2.68
CA GLU A 169 -23.57 1.29 1.28
C GLU A 169 -24.95 1.90 1.07
N ASP A 170 -26.00 1.27 1.60
CA ASP A 170 -27.39 1.72 1.46
C ASP A 170 -27.56 3.10 2.10
N ALA A 171 -27.10 3.29 3.34
CA ALA A 171 -27.15 4.58 4.03
C ALA A 171 -26.33 5.67 3.31
N TYR A 172 -25.18 5.31 2.74
CA TYR A 172 -24.37 6.25 1.97
C TYR A 172 -25.04 6.66 0.64
N GLN A 173 -25.67 5.73 -0.06
CA GLN A 173 -26.38 6.02 -1.31
C GLN A 173 -27.61 6.90 -1.06
N GLU A 174 -28.36 6.62 0.01
CA GLU A 174 -29.46 7.48 0.44
C GLU A 174 -28.97 8.91 0.67
N LEU A 175 -27.89 9.07 1.45
CA LEU A 175 -27.29 10.38 1.71
C LEU A 175 -26.85 11.10 0.42
N ARG A 176 -26.22 10.38 -0.50
CA ARG A 176 -25.79 10.94 -1.79
C ARG A 176 -26.96 11.40 -2.64
N SER A 177 -28.08 10.68 -2.61
CA SER A 177 -29.29 11.05 -3.35
C SER A 177 -29.96 12.31 -2.80
N SER A 178 -29.83 12.55 -1.48
CA SER A 178 -30.43 13.70 -0.80
C SER A 178 -29.53 14.94 -0.75
N THR A 179 -28.22 14.81 -1.04
CA THR A 179 -27.26 15.91 -0.90
C THR A 179 -27.12 16.72 -2.18
N ARG A 180 -27.16 18.06 -2.08
CA ARG A 180 -26.87 18.97 -3.20
C ARG A 180 -25.36 18.96 -3.50
N ASN A 181 -25.01 18.86 -4.78
CA ASN A 181 -23.62 19.05 -5.21
C ASN A 181 -23.16 20.49 -4.87
N TRP A 182 -21.90 20.63 -4.47
CA TRP A 182 -21.29 21.93 -4.28
C TRP A 182 -21.28 22.66 -5.63
N ASN A 183 -21.85 23.87 -5.67
CA ASN A 183 -21.83 24.75 -6.85
C ASN A 183 -20.43 25.32 -7.07
#